data_AF-A0A7C0VD90-F1
#
_entry.id   AF-A0A7C0VD90-F1
#
_cell.length_a   1.000
_cell.length_b   1.000
_cell.length_c   1.000
_cell.angle_alpha   90.00
_cell.angle_beta   90.00
_cell.angle_gamma   90.00
#
_symmetry.space_group_name_H-M   'P 1'
#
loop_
_entity.id
_entity.type
_entity.pdbx_description
1 polymer ?
#
loop_
_entity_poly.entity_id
_entity_poly.type
_entity_poly.pdbx_seq_one_letter_code
_entity_poly.pdbx_strand_id
1 'polypeptide(L)'
;AMAAYYGADFLCYVTPSEHLGLPTKDEVKEGVITARIAAHIGDIGKGIPGAYEWDAKMAVARKKLRWKDQFKLAIDPKKAEELHEKISPGLEEVCSMCGEYCAIRLLNQALNRK
;
A
#
# COMPACT_ATOMS: atom_id res chain seq x y z
N ALA A 1 -10.82 3.38 -10.66
CA ALA A 1 -11.17 2.08 -10.03
C ALA A 1 -12.46 1.53 -10.64
N MET A 2 -13.60 2.20 -10.49
CA MET A 2 -14.89 1.73 -11.03
C MET A 2 -14.86 1.44 -12.54
N ALA A 3 -14.23 2.31 -13.35
CA ALA A 3 -14.09 2.04 -14.78
C ALA A 3 -13.35 0.72 -15.06
N ALA A 4 -12.20 0.49 -14.40
CA ALA A 4 -11.45 -0.76 -14.54
C ALA A 4 -12.23 -1.98 -14.00
N TYR A 5 -12.99 -1.80 -12.92
CA TYR A 5 -13.89 -2.84 -12.38
C TYR A 5 -14.95 -3.25 -13.41
N TYR A 6 -15.57 -2.27 -14.09
CA TYR A 6 -16.60 -2.50 -15.09
C TYR A 6 -16.07 -2.83 -16.50
N GLY A 7 -14.76 -3.13 -16.63
CA GLY A 7 -14.19 -3.67 -17.86
C GLY A 7 -13.40 -2.69 -18.73
N ALA A 8 -13.04 -1.50 -18.23
CA ALA A 8 -12.05 -0.67 -18.93
C ALA A 8 -10.66 -1.34 -18.87
N ASP A 9 -10.07 -1.58 -20.03
CA ASP A 9 -8.74 -2.21 -20.15
C ASP A 9 -7.58 -1.23 -19.91
N PHE A 10 -7.84 0.07 -20.04
CA PHE A 10 -6.83 1.11 -19.90
C PHE A 10 -7.36 2.31 -19.11
N LEU A 11 -6.52 2.86 -18.22
CA LEU A 11 -6.78 4.07 -17.47
C LEU A 11 -5.71 5.11 -17.82
N CYS A 12 -6.10 6.20 -18.48
CA CYS A 12 -5.25 7.38 -18.56
C CYS A 12 -5.18 8.02 -17.17
N TYR A 13 -3.97 8.25 -16.65
CA TYR A 13 -3.81 8.85 -15.35
C TYR A 13 -4.10 10.36 -15.40
N VAL A 14 -4.47 10.92 -14.26
CA VAL A 14 -4.69 12.36 -14.08
C VAL A 14 -3.72 12.83 -13.01
N THR A 15 -3.04 13.95 -13.25
CA THR A 15 -2.10 14.55 -12.28
C THR A 15 -2.82 15.52 -11.35
N PRO A 16 -2.26 15.82 -10.17
CA PRO A 16 -2.76 16.91 -9.31
C PRO A 16 -2.92 18.26 -10.02
N SER A 17 -2.09 18.55 -11.03
CA SER A 17 -2.13 19.80 -11.80
C SER A 17 -3.17 19.81 -12.93
N GLU A 18 -3.98 18.76 -13.10
CA GLU A 18 -5.01 18.72 -14.13
C GLU A 18 -5.93 19.95 -14.02
N HIS A 19 -6.16 20.62 -15.14
CA HIS A 19 -6.87 21.90 -15.23
C HIS A 19 -6.21 23.10 -14.50
N LEU A 20 -5.01 22.95 -13.94
CA LEU A 20 -4.29 24.00 -13.22
C LEU A 20 -2.96 24.40 -13.90
N GLY A 21 -2.27 23.47 -14.55
CA GLY A 21 -0.99 23.75 -15.22
C GLY A 21 -0.25 22.51 -15.70
N LEU A 22 1.03 22.70 -16.09
CA LEU A 22 1.91 21.58 -16.44
C LEU A 22 2.41 20.89 -15.17
N PRO A 23 2.40 19.55 -15.12
CA PRO A 23 2.78 18.82 -13.93
C PRO A 23 4.29 18.79 -13.71
N THR A 24 4.69 18.82 -12.45
CA THR A 24 6.06 18.52 -12.02
C THR A 24 6.34 17.02 -12.08
N LYS A 25 7.62 16.63 -11.97
CA LYS A 25 8.04 15.22 -11.92
C LYS A 25 7.35 14.43 -10.79
N ASP A 26 7.16 15.07 -9.63
CA ASP A 26 6.56 14.40 -8.48
C ASP A 26 5.04 14.21 -8.67
N GLU A 27 4.36 15.19 -9.28
CA GLU A 27 2.95 15.10 -9.64
C GLU A 27 2.68 14.03 -10.71
N VAL A 28 3.59 13.88 -11.68
CA VAL A 28 3.56 12.76 -12.63
C VAL A 28 3.65 11.43 -11.90
N LYS A 29 4.61 11.28 -10.96
CA LYS A 29 4.76 10.06 -10.17
C LYS A 29 3.49 9.77 -9.37
N GLU A 30 2.92 10.77 -8.70
CA GLU A 30 1.70 10.63 -7.91
C GLU A 30 0.51 10.17 -8.76
N GLY A 31 0.32 10.77 -9.94
CA GLY A 31 -0.73 10.36 -10.87
C GLY A 31 -0.57 8.91 -11.33
N VAL A 32 0.65 8.48 -11.68
CA VAL A 32 0.94 7.10 -12.07
C VAL A 32 0.68 6.11 -10.93
N ILE A 33 1.16 6.40 -9.72
CA ILE A 33 0.91 5.55 -8.55
C ILE A 33 -0.60 5.44 -8.27
N THR A 34 -1.33 6.56 -8.34
CA THR A 34 -2.79 6.60 -8.15
C THR A 34 -3.52 5.77 -9.19
N ALA A 35 -3.16 5.89 -10.47
CA ALA A 35 -3.75 5.08 -11.54
C ALA A 35 -3.43 3.59 -11.38
N ARG A 36 -2.22 3.22 -10.93
CA ARG A 36 -1.85 1.83 -10.63
C ARG A 36 -2.67 1.25 -9.48
N ILE A 37 -2.91 2.01 -8.42
CA ILE A 37 -3.82 1.61 -7.33
C ILE A 37 -5.23 1.37 -7.90
N ALA A 38 -5.73 2.31 -8.70
CA ALA A 38 -7.05 2.22 -9.29
C ALA A 38 -7.23 1.02 -10.23
N ALA A 39 -6.19 0.67 -11.01
CA ALA A 39 -6.17 -0.50 -11.87
C ALA A 39 -6.18 -1.80 -11.05
N HIS A 40 -5.32 -1.89 -10.04
CA HIS A 40 -5.22 -3.06 -9.14
C HIS A 40 -6.54 -3.34 -8.40
N ILE A 41 -7.24 -2.31 -7.93
CA ILE A 41 -8.59 -2.45 -7.35
C ILE A 41 -9.56 -3.04 -8.38
N GLY A 42 -9.50 -2.59 -9.64
CA GLY A 42 -10.29 -3.13 -10.73
C GLY A 42 -9.99 -4.60 -10.98
N ASP A 43 -8.71 -4.99 -10.97
CA ASP A 43 -8.29 -6.37 -11.19
C ASP A 43 -8.75 -7.32 -10.08
N ILE A 44 -8.64 -6.90 -8.80
CA ILE A 44 -9.23 -7.63 -7.67
C ILE A 44 -10.73 -7.78 -7.89
N GLY A 45 -11.41 -6.69 -8.21
CA GLY A 45 -12.87 -6.69 -8.32
C GLY A 45 -13.42 -7.51 -9.49
N LYS A 46 -12.66 -7.62 -10.59
CA LYS A 46 -12.93 -8.53 -11.72
C LYS A 46 -12.57 -9.99 -11.40
N GLY A 47 -11.87 -10.26 -10.29
CA GLY A 47 -11.38 -11.59 -9.95
C GLY A 47 -10.24 -12.08 -10.85
N ILE A 48 -9.37 -11.18 -11.31
CA ILE A 48 -8.19 -11.55 -12.11
C ILE A 48 -7.30 -12.50 -11.28
N PRO A 49 -6.96 -13.70 -11.80
CA PRO A 49 -6.11 -14.64 -11.07
C PRO A 49 -4.76 -14.02 -10.71
N GLY A 50 -4.31 -14.14 -9.47
CA GLY A 50 -3.03 -13.57 -9.02
C GLY A 50 -3.13 -12.16 -8.43
N ALA A 51 -4.22 -11.42 -8.67
CA ALA A 51 -4.35 -10.04 -8.21
C ALA A 51 -4.46 -9.96 -6.67
N TYR A 52 -5.34 -10.77 -6.08
CA TYR A 52 -5.56 -10.79 -4.63
C TYR A 52 -4.34 -11.29 -3.84
N GLU A 53 -3.53 -12.16 -4.44
CA GLU A 53 -2.37 -12.77 -3.82
C GLU A 53 -1.30 -11.74 -3.44
N TRP A 54 -1.23 -10.61 -4.16
CA TRP A 54 -0.36 -9.50 -3.79
C TRP A 54 -0.78 -8.88 -2.44
N ASP A 55 -2.07 -8.56 -2.28
CA ASP A 55 -2.63 -8.04 -1.03
C ASP A 55 -2.49 -9.04 0.11
N ALA A 56 -2.74 -10.33 -0.15
CA ALA A 56 -2.59 -11.39 0.84
C ALA A 56 -1.14 -11.46 1.34
N LYS A 57 -0.14 -11.39 0.46
CA LYS A 57 1.28 -11.35 0.85
C LYS A 57 1.58 -10.13 1.72
N MET A 58 1.05 -8.96 1.36
CA MET A 58 1.24 -7.74 2.16
C MET A 58 0.59 -7.85 3.54
N ALA A 59 -0.63 -8.40 3.62
CA ALA A 59 -1.34 -8.63 4.87
C ALA A 59 -0.58 -9.60 5.78
N VAL A 60 0.00 -10.66 5.22
CA VAL A 60 0.86 -11.60 5.97
C VAL A 60 2.13 -10.92 6.47
N ALA A 61 2.77 -10.07 5.66
CA ALA A 61 3.94 -9.29 6.10
C ALA A 61 3.57 -8.35 7.27
N ARG A 62 2.43 -7.65 7.17
CA ARG A 62 1.89 -6.77 8.22
C ARG A 62 1.56 -7.54 9.50
N LYS A 63 0.91 -8.70 9.41
CA LYS A 63 0.61 -9.55 10.58
C LYS A 63 1.87 -9.98 11.32
N LYS A 64 2.93 -10.31 10.56
CA LYS A 64 4.24 -10.73 11.09
C LYS A 64 5.15 -9.55 11.47
N LEU A 65 4.68 -8.31 11.33
CA LEU A 65 5.45 -7.09 11.60
C LEU A 65 6.80 -7.06 10.83
N ARG A 66 6.84 -7.67 9.63
CA ARG A 66 8.03 -7.69 8.77
C ARG A 66 8.04 -6.45 7.88
N TRP A 67 8.52 -5.33 8.42
CA TRP A 67 8.53 -4.02 7.75
C TRP A 67 9.19 -4.05 6.36
N LYS A 68 10.41 -4.58 6.27
CA LYS A 68 11.15 -4.66 4.99
C LYS A 68 10.38 -5.44 3.91
N ASP A 69 9.70 -6.52 4.30
CA ASP A 69 8.88 -7.30 3.37
C ASP A 69 7.61 -6.54 2.97
N GLN A 70 6.98 -5.84 3.92
CA GLN A 70 5.83 -4.98 3.65
C GLN A 70 6.18 -3.85 2.68
N PHE A 71 7.33 -3.18 2.86
CA PHE A 71 7.78 -2.09 1.98
C PHE A 71 8.03 -2.60 0.57
N LYS A 72 8.75 -3.73 0.42
CA LYS A 72 8.99 -4.36 -0.90
C LYS A 72 7.69 -4.70 -1.64
N LEU A 73 6.62 -5.01 -0.91
CA LEU A 73 5.31 -5.31 -1.48
C LEU A 73 4.47 -4.05 -1.72
N ALA A 74 4.84 -2.88 -1.23
CA ALA A 74 4.08 -1.66 -1.48
C ALA A 74 4.11 -1.26 -2.95
N ILE A 75 3.05 -0.57 -3.42
CA ILE A 75 3.00 -0.03 -4.79
C ILE A 75 4.13 1.00 -5.03
N ASP A 76 4.51 1.73 -3.98
CA ASP A 76 5.69 2.61 -3.92
C ASP A 76 6.55 2.24 -2.70
N PRO A 77 7.50 1.29 -2.83
CA PRO A 77 8.32 0.80 -1.73
C PRO A 77 9.11 1.90 -1.02
N LYS A 78 9.74 2.79 -1.80
CA LYS A 78 10.57 3.88 -1.29
C LYS A 78 9.75 4.82 -0.43
N LYS A 79 8.56 5.22 -0.89
CA LYS A 79 7.68 6.10 -0.11
C LYS A 79 7.21 5.45 1.19
N ALA A 80 6.89 4.15 1.16
CA ALA A 80 6.46 3.42 2.35
C ALA A 80 7.57 3.35 3.42
N GLU A 81 8.81 3.08 3.00
CA GLU A 81 9.98 3.06 3.87
C GLU A 81 10.27 4.45 4.46
N GLU A 82 10.34 5.49 3.63
CA GLU A 82 10.58 6.87 4.06
C GLU A 82 9.55 7.35 5.09
N LEU A 83 8.26 7.03 4.89
CA LEU A 83 7.20 7.40 5.83
C LEU A 83 7.34 6.65 7.17
N HIS A 84 7.72 5.38 7.14
CA HIS A 84 7.92 4.63 8.37
C HIS A 84 9.12 5.15 9.15
N GLU A 85 10.27 5.33 8.49
CA GLU A 85 11.51 5.81 9.12
C GLU A 85 11.35 7.22 9.71
N LYS A 86 10.63 8.11 9.00
CA LYS A 86 10.38 9.48 9.47
C LYS A 86 9.59 9.53 10.78
N ILE A 87 8.63 8.63 10.97
CA ILE A 87 7.64 8.72 12.06
C ILE A 87 7.92 7.67 13.17
N SER A 88 8.57 6.56 12.84
CA SER A 88 8.85 5.44 13.75
C SER A 88 10.35 5.08 13.80
N PRO A 89 11.27 6.04 14.05
CA PRO A 89 12.70 5.76 14.05
C PRO A 89 13.04 4.75 15.16
N GLY A 90 13.68 3.64 14.79
CA GLY A 90 14.12 2.60 15.73
C GLY A 90 13.01 1.71 16.32
N LEU A 91 11.75 1.88 15.93
CA LEU A 91 10.67 0.98 16.34
C LEU A 91 10.55 -0.17 15.33
N GLU A 92 11.11 -1.33 15.67
CA GLU A 92 11.04 -2.52 14.81
C GLU A 92 9.82 -3.40 15.11
N GLU A 93 9.33 -3.42 16.35
CA GLU A 93 8.21 -4.29 16.74
C GLU A 93 6.82 -3.69 16.43
N VAL A 94 6.70 -2.36 16.38
CA VAL A 94 5.42 -1.65 16.19
C VAL A 94 5.64 -0.33 15.45
N CYS A 95 4.60 0.26 14.88
CA CYS A 95 4.68 1.64 14.41
C CYS A 95 4.30 2.64 15.52
N SER A 96 4.62 3.90 15.28
CA SER A 96 4.32 5.02 16.19
C SER A 96 2.83 5.33 16.36
N MET A 97 1.94 4.85 15.48
CA MET A 97 0.50 5.15 15.53
C MET A 97 -0.16 4.67 16.83
N CYS A 98 0.14 3.44 17.27
CA CYS A 98 -0.46 2.85 18.48
C CYS A 98 0.58 2.51 19.54
N GLY A 99 1.87 2.47 19.19
CA GLY A 99 2.97 2.12 20.08
C GLY A 99 2.70 0.81 20.84
N GLU A 100 2.77 0.88 22.17
CA GLU A 100 2.60 -0.27 23.05
C GLU A 100 1.21 -0.94 22.94
N TYR A 101 0.18 -0.21 22.52
CA TYR A 101 -1.19 -0.72 22.38
C TYR A 101 -1.49 -1.30 20.99
N CYS A 102 -0.47 -1.66 20.22
CA CYS A 102 -0.62 -2.24 18.89
C CYS A 102 -1.47 -3.55 18.89
N ALA A 103 -2.64 -3.51 18.25
CA ALA A 103 -3.58 -4.63 18.18
C ALA A 103 -2.97 -5.90 17.57
N ILE A 104 -2.39 -5.77 16.37
CA ILE A 104 -1.07 -6.31 16.01
C ILE A 104 -0.41 -7.31 16.98
N ARG A 105 0.48 -6.70 17.76
CA ARG A 105 1.34 -7.32 18.75
C ARG A 105 0.53 -8.04 19.82
N LEU A 106 -0.54 -7.41 20.33
CA LEU A 106 -1.39 -7.99 21.39
C LEU A 106 -2.06 -9.29 20.91
N LEU A 107 -2.57 -9.32 19.69
CA LEU A 107 -3.16 -10.51 19.08
C LEU A 107 -2.11 -11.61 18.91
N ASN A 108 -0.91 -11.29 18.40
CA ASN A 108 0.16 -12.27 18.25
C ASN A 108 0.59 -12.84 19.61
N GLN A 109 0.68 -12.01 20.66
CA GLN A 109 0.95 -12.46 22.02
C GLN A 109 -0.15 -13.40 22.54
N ALA A 110 -1.43 -13.07 22.32
CA ALA A 110 -2.54 -13.92 22.73
C ALA A 110 -2.55 -15.28 22.01
N LEU A 111 -2.25 -15.31 20.70
CA LEU A 111 -2.21 -16.53 19.89
C LEU A 111 -1.00 -17.42 20.18
N ASN A 112 0.14 -16.82 20.57
CA ASN A 112 1.39 -17.54 20.84
C ASN A 112 1.56 -17.98 22.30
N ARG A 113 0.60 -17.73 23.19
CA ARG A 113 0.60 -18.16 24.60
C ARG A 113 0.35 -19.66 24.81
N LYS A 114 0.66 -20.51 23.82
CA LYS A 114 0.65 -21.97 23.97
C LYS A 114 2.00 -22.45 24.48
#